data_AF-R1CNH2-F1
#
_entry.id   AF-R1CNH2-F1
#
_cell.length_a   1.000
_cell.length_b   1.000
_cell.length_c   1.000
_cell.angle_alpha   90.00
_cell.angle_beta   90.00
_cell.angle_gamma   90.00
#
_symmetry.space_group_name_H-M   'P 1'
#
loop_
_entity.id
_entity.type
_entity.pdbx_description
1 polymer ?
#
loop_
_entity_poly.entity_id
_entity_poly.type
_entity_poly.pdbx_seq_one_letter_code
_entity_poly.pdbx_strand_id
1 'polypeptide(L)'
;MRTRGLQWVEFAARWSSSTDEYVGTVEELTGHLKELIEHERDLRERDELPDVAPPPVVRRKTFKQLGTPTAQAEVLMAAREELTPDELREAAEDERDRLEEAGEIDHVADAQPERPPDFASLLNVHLEVRWPYRVPDQAKKRGYKTHYIWAEGEVVEIADGTTTKRTPQCKTVLAWGAVRIKWPKDSRYDEDESFTWTVLVEDSWRKEKHLGWRFAKPELARRGAAARAAKRARADTS
;
A
#
# COMPACT_ATOMS: atom_id res chain seq x y z
N MET A 1 20.49 -32.73 -31.27
CA MET A 1 20.88 -32.87 -32.68
C MET A 1 19.62 -32.73 -33.54
N ARG A 2 19.67 -32.05 -34.70
CA ARG A 2 18.55 -32.02 -35.66
C ARG A 2 19.01 -32.75 -36.91
N THR A 3 18.35 -33.86 -37.24
CA THR A 3 18.60 -34.64 -38.45
C THR A 3 17.57 -34.25 -39.51
N ARG A 4 17.95 -34.30 -40.78
CA ARG A 4 17.05 -33.95 -41.90
C ARG A 4 16.09 -35.10 -42.19
N GLY A 5 16.56 -36.33 -42.04
CA GLY A 5 15.81 -37.53 -42.39
C GLY A 5 14.90 -38.11 -41.32
N LEU A 6 15.04 -37.72 -40.04
CA LEU A 6 14.23 -38.26 -38.95
C LEU A 6 13.58 -37.15 -38.12
N GLN A 7 12.31 -37.32 -37.78
CA GLN A 7 11.61 -36.44 -36.85
C GLN A 7 12.06 -36.67 -35.40
N TRP A 8 11.81 -35.67 -34.54
CA TRP A 8 12.10 -35.71 -33.10
C TRP A 8 11.53 -36.92 -32.34
N VAL A 9 10.47 -37.55 -32.87
CA VAL A 9 9.82 -38.74 -32.31
C VAL A 9 10.30 -40.04 -32.94
N GLU A 10 10.89 -39.99 -34.14
CA GLU A 10 11.36 -41.16 -34.87
C GLU A 10 12.77 -41.58 -34.43
N PHE A 11 13.55 -40.64 -33.90
CA PHE A 11 14.86 -40.91 -33.29
C PHE A 11 14.89 -40.52 -31.82
N ALA A 12 14.53 -41.46 -30.95
CA ALA A 12 14.50 -41.29 -29.50
C ALA A 12 15.66 -42.02 -28.79
N ALA A 13 16.89 -41.70 -29.17
CA ALA A 13 18.07 -42.21 -28.46
C ALA A 13 18.21 -41.55 -27.08
N ARG A 14 18.55 -42.34 -26.05
CA ARG A 14 18.91 -41.80 -24.72
C ARG A 14 20.37 -41.37 -24.77
N TRP A 15 20.64 -40.10 -24.48
CA TRP A 15 21.98 -39.52 -24.62
C TRP A 15 22.86 -39.67 -23.36
N SER A 16 22.23 -39.95 -22.23
CA SER A 16 22.88 -40.16 -20.94
C SER A 16 21.84 -40.73 -19.96
N SER A 17 22.30 -41.54 -19.00
CA SER A 17 21.48 -41.96 -17.87
C SER A 17 22.25 -41.74 -16.57
N SER A 18 21.58 -41.21 -15.54
CA SER A 18 22.14 -41.15 -14.18
C SER A 18 22.10 -42.51 -13.46
N THR A 19 21.40 -43.49 -14.05
CA THR A 19 21.03 -44.75 -13.39
C THR A 19 21.59 -45.97 -14.13
N ASP A 20 22.08 -45.79 -15.35
CA ASP A 20 22.61 -46.85 -16.21
C ASP A 20 23.91 -46.37 -16.87
N GLU A 21 25.02 -47.01 -16.52
CA GLU A 21 26.37 -46.65 -16.97
C GLU A 21 26.64 -47.01 -18.44
N TYR A 22 25.82 -47.87 -19.04
CA TYR A 22 25.96 -48.27 -20.44
C TYR A 22 25.27 -47.30 -21.41
N VAL A 23 24.39 -46.44 -20.89
CA VAL A 23 23.64 -45.45 -21.68
C VAL A 23 24.41 -44.15 -21.85
N GLY A 24 24.68 -43.77 -23.09
CA GLY A 24 25.44 -42.56 -23.44
C GLY A 24 26.95 -42.78 -23.51
N THR A 25 27.39 -44.05 -23.58
CA THR A 25 28.80 -44.38 -23.85
C THR A 25 29.20 -43.93 -25.25
N VAL A 26 30.50 -43.68 -25.46
CA VAL A 26 31.01 -43.22 -26.76
C VAL A 26 30.70 -44.22 -27.87
N GLU A 27 30.78 -45.52 -27.60
CA GLU A 27 30.48 -46.58 -28.56
C GLU A 27 29.01 -46.59 -28.96
N GLU A 28 28.09 -46.50 -27.99
CA GLU A 28 26.65 -46.48 -28.24
C GLU A 28 26.23 -45.23 -29.02
N LEU A 29 26.72 -44.05 -28.63
CA LEU A 29 26.46 -42.80 -29.33
C LEU A 29 27.04 -42.82 -30.76
N THR A 30 28.17 -43.49 -30.97
CA THR A 30 28.76 -43.68 -32.30
C THR A 30 27.90 -44.61 -33.16
N GLY A 31 27.34 -45.67 -32.59
CA GLY A 31 26.38 -46.56 -33.28
C GLY A 31 25.13 -45.80 -33.74
N HIS A 32 24.52 -45.08 -32.82
CA HIS A 32 23.38 -44.18 -33.09
C HIS A 32 23.66 -43.17 -34.21
N LEU A 33 24.86 -42.60 -34.27
CA LEU A 33 25.25 -41.68 -35.34
C LEU A 33 25.38 -42.38 -36.71
N LYS A 34 25.90 -43.61 -36.74
CA LYS A 34 26.01 -44.38 -37.99
C LYS A 34 24.64 -44.70 -38.57
N GLU A 35 23.72 -45.17 -37.74
CA GLU A 35 22.33 -45.47 -38.14
C GLU A 35 21.64 -44.23 -38.74
N LEU A 36 21.83 -43.06 -38.10
CA LEU A 36 21.34 -41.78 -38.62
C LEU A 36 21.88 -41.45 -40.01
N ILE A 37 23.20 -41.61 -40.20
CA ILE A 37 23.86 -41.29 -41.47
C ILE A 37 23.41 -42.25 -42.57
N GLU A 38 23.29 -43.54 -42.26
CA GLU A 38 22.81 -44.55 -43.21
C GLU A 38 21.36 -44.25 -43.62
N HIS A 39 20.50 -43.92 -42.67
CA HIS A 39 19.11 -43.56 -42.96
C HIS A 39 19.00 -42.29 -43.83
N GLU A 40 19.79 -41.26 -43.56
CA GLU A 40 19.81 -40.05 -44.40
C GLU A 40 20.37 -40.31 -45.80
N ARG A 41 21.33 -41.22 -45.95
CA ARG A 41 21.85 -41.65 -47.26
C ARG A 41 20.78 -42.37 -48.06
N ASP A 42 20.08 -43.31 -47.46
CA ASP A 42 18.99 -44.06 -48.07
C ASP A 42 17.87 -43.14 -48.58
N LEU A 43 17.48 -42.13 -47.79
CA LEU A 43 16.48 -41.14 -48.19
C LEU A 43 16.98 -40.23 -49.31
N ARG A 44 18.28 -39.90 -49.31
CA ARG A 44 18.90 -39.12 -50.40
C ARG A 44 18.93 -39.89 -51.71
N GLU A 45 19.21 -41.20 -51.66
CA GLU A 45 19.20 -42.06 -52.84
C GLU A 45 17.79 -42.19 -53.46
N ARG A 46 16.74 -42.03 -52.64
CA ARG A 46 15.33 -42.04 -53.06
C ARG A 46 14.77 -40.65 -53.40
N ASP A 47 15.57 -39.59 -53.28
CA ASP A 47 15.17 -38.17 -53.43
C ASP A 47 14.05 -37.73 -52.46
N GLU A 48 13.97 -38.38 -51.29
CA GLU A 48 12.96 -38.13 -50.25
C GLU A 48 13.52 -37.37 -49.04
N LEU A 49 14.81 -37.01 -49.05
CA LEU A 49 15.45 -36.31 -47.94
C LEU A 49 15.04 -34.83 -47.91
N PRO A 50 14.39 -34.33 -46.84
CA PRO A 50 13.98 -32.93 -46.75
C PRO A 50 15.15 -31.95 -46.81
N ASP A 51 14.94 -30.77 -47.39
CA ASP A 51 15.95 -29.68 -47.45
C ASP A 51 16.31 -29.10 -46.09
N VAL A 52 15.33 -29.05 -45.19
CA VAL A 52 15.47 -28.50 -43.83
C VAL A 52 14.88 -29.50 -42.84
N ALA A 53 15.52 -29.64 -41.68
CA ALA A 53 15.00 -30.48 -40.61
C ALA A 53 13.57 -30.05 -40.21
N PRO A 54 12.62 -30.99 -40.11
CA PRO A 54 11.22 -30.66 -39.82
C PRO A 54 11.08 -29.98 -38.44
N PRO A 55 10.15 -29.00 -38.30
CA PRO A 55 9.92 -28.32 -37.02
C PRO A 55 9.36 -29.29 -35.97
N PRO A 56 9.67 -29.09 -34.68
CA PRO A 56 9.18 -29.97 -33.62
C PRO A 56 7.65 -29.93 -33.53
N VAL A 57 7.02 -31.10 -33.56
CA VAL A 57 5.57 -31.24 -33.35
C VAL A 57 5.26 -31.08 -31.86
N VAL A 58 4.99 -29.86 -31.42
CA VAL A 58 4.55 -29.60 -30.05
C VAL A 58 3.08 -29.98 -29.94
N ARG A 59 2.79 -31.17 -29.40
CA ARG A 59 1.41 -31.51 -29.01
C ARG A 59 1.00 -30.55 -27.89
N ARG A 60 0.16 -29.57 -28.21
CA ARG A 60 -0.50 -28.75 -27.18
C ARG A 60 -1.22 -29.69 -26.22
N LYS A 61 -0.85 -29.67 -24.94
CA LYS A 61 -1.68 -30.30 -23.91
C LYS A 61 -3.01 -29.58 -23.96
N THR A 62 -4.06 -30.26 -24.43
CA THR A 62 -5.42 -29.83 -24.17
C THR A 62 -5.54 -29.65 -22.66
N PHE A 63 -5.97 -28.46 -22.22
CA PHE A 63 -6.22 -28.22 -20.81
C PHE A 63 -7.16 -29.32 -20.33
N LYS A 64 -6.76 -30.05 -19.27
CA LYS A 64 -7.68 -30.96 -18.61
C LYS A 64 -8.89 -30.12 -18.21
N GLN A 65 -10.09 -30.56 -18.62
CA GLN A 65 -11.34 -30.05 -18.10
C GLN A 65 -11.17 -29.98 -16.57
N LEU A 66 -11.33 -28.79 -15.99
CA LEU A 66 -11.27 -28.63 -14.53
C LEU A 66 -12.19 -29.69 -13.93
N GLY A 67 -11.64 -30.52 -13.05
CA GLY A 67 -12.37 -31.64 -12.46
C GLY A 67 -13.59 -31.14 -11.66
N THR A 68 -14.44 -32.09 -11.27
CA THR A 68 -15.55 -31.83 -10.34
C THR A 68 -15.00 -31.18 -9.06
N PRO A 69 -15.68 -30.15 -8.51
CA PRO A 69 -15.30 -29.54 -7.24
C PRO A 69 -15.01 -30.63 -6.21
N THR A 70 -13.88 -30.52 -5.50
CA THR A 70 -13.59 -31.43 -4.40
C THR A 70 -14.58 -31.16 -3.26
N ALA A 71 -14.84 -32.14 -2.41
CA ALA A 71 -15.68 -31.95 -1.22
C ALA A 71 -15.21 -30.76 -0.35
N GLN A 72 -13.90 -30.47 -0.35
CA GLN A 72 -13.34 -29.28 0.30
C GLN A 72 -13.76 -27.97 -0.38
N ALA A 73 -13.79 -27.93 -1.71
CA ALA A 73 -14.31 -26.78 -2.45
C ALA A 73 -15.81 -26.58 -2.20
N GLU A 74 -16.58 -27.67 -2.09
CA GLU A 74 -18.01 -27.60 -1.74
C GLU A 74 -18.23 -27.07 -0.32
N VAL A 75 -17.43 -27.52 0.65
CA VAL A 75 -17.49 -27.00 2.03
C VAL A 75 -17.09 -25.52 2.09
N LEU A 76 -16.07 -25.10 1.34
CA LEU A 76 -15.68 -23.69 1.27
C LEU A 76 -16.74 -22.82 0.58
N MET A 77 -17.41 -23.34 -0.46
CA MET A 77 -18.53 -22.64 -1.09
C MET A 77 -19.77 -22.61 -0.19
N ALA A 78 -20.01 -23.65 0.61
CA ALA A 78 -21.10 -23.68 1.59
C ALA A 78 -20.83 -22.81 2.82
N ALA A 79 -19.56 -22.65 3.20
CA ALA A 79 -19.11 -21.75 4.26
C ALA A 79 -18.94 -20.29 3.79
N ARG A 80 -19.11 -20.05 2.49
CA ARG A 80 -19.15 -18.69 1.94
C ARG A 80 -20.49 -18.08 2.34
N GLU A 81 -20.49 -17.33 3.43
CA GLU A 81 -21.52 -16.32 3.62
C GLU A 81 -21.38 -15.35 2.45
N GLU A 82 -22.32 -15.41 1.51
CA GLU A 82 -22.47 -14.38 0.49
C GLU A 82 -22.99 -13.12 1.17
N LEU A 83 -22.11 -12.49 1.96
CA LEU A 83 -22.34 -11.17 2.52
C LEU A 83 -22.63 -10.25 1.33
N THR A 84 -23.77 -9.59 1.41
CA THR A 84 -24.16 -8.58 0.45
C THR A 84 -23.08 -7.48 0.39
N PRO A 85 -23.00 -6.72 -0.71
CA PRO A 85 -22.06 -5.61 -0.80
C PRO A 85 -22.19 -4.60 0.37
N ASP A 86 -23.38 -4.45 0.94
CA ASP A 86 -23.60 -3.60 2.12
C ASP A 86 -23.06 -4.23 3.41
N GLU A 87 -23.27 -5.53 3.65
CA GLU A 87 -22.70 -6.24 4.81
C GLU A 87 -21.18 -6.33 4.75
N LEU A 88 -20.61 -6.51 3.55
CA LEU A 88 -19.16 -6.44 3.35
C LEU A 88 -18.61 -5.04 3.65
N ARG A 89 -19.38 -4.00 3.30
CA ARG A 89 -19.00 -2.62 3.58
C ARG A 89 -19.08 -2.33 5.07
N GLU A 90 -20.13 -2.77 5.76
CA GLU A 90 -20.28 -2.65 7.21
C GLU A 90 -19.14 -3.37 7.94
N ALA A 91 -18.86 -4.64 7.60
CA ALA A 91 -17.75 -5.39 8.20
C ALA A 91 -16.37 -4.74 7.94
N ALA A 92 -16.17 -4.12 6.77
CA ALA A 92 -14.96 -3.37 6.47
C ALA A 92 -14.88 -2.04 7.24
N GLU A 93 -16.01 -1.37 7.48
CA GLU A 93 -16.11 -0.17 8.31
C GLU A 93 -15.80 -0.52 9.78
N ASP A 94 -16.33 -1.63 10.29
CA ASP A 94 -16.10 -2.12 11.65
C ASP A 94 -14.64 -2.52 11.90
N GLU A 95 -14.02 -3.29 10.98
CA GLU A 95 -12.61 -3.66 11.12
C GLU A 95 -11.71 -2.42 11.01
N ARG A 96 -12.07 -1.44 10.18
CA ARG A 96 -11.35 -0.16 10.12
C ARG A 96 -11.45 0.59 11.45
N ASP A 97 -12.63 0.69 12.03
CA ASP A 97 -12.84 1.39 13.30
C ASP A 97 -12.09 0.68 14.44
N ARG A 98 -12.05 -0.65 14.43
CA ARG A 98 -11.22 -1.46 15.34
C ARG A 98 -9.72 -1.16 15.17
N LEU A 99 -9.21 -1.13 13.94
CA LEU A 99 -7.80 -0.83 13.66
C LEU A 99 -7.44 0.61 14.05
N GLU A 100 -8.37 1.56 13.89
CA GLU A 100 -8.21 2.95 14.34
C GLU A 100 -8.21 3.04 15.88
N GLU A 101 -9.10 2.32 16.57
CA GLU A 101 -9.12 2.24 18.04
C GLU A 101 -7.85 1.57 18.61
N ALA A 102 -7.35 0.54 17.91
CA ALA A 102 -6.07 -0.10 18.21
C ALA A 102 -4.85 0.80 17.89
N GLY A 103 -5.06 1.92 17.17
CA GLY A 103 -4.00 2.82 16.72
C GLY A 103 -3.09 2.23 15.65
N GLU A 104 -3.54 1.18 14.97
CA GLU A 104 -2.80 0.53 13.87
C GLU A 104 -2.90 1.32 12.57
N ILE A 105 -3.97 2.09 12.40
CA ILE A 105 -4.16 3.01 11.28
C ILE A 105 -4.54 4.41 11.79
N ASP A 106 -4.09 5.44 11.08
CA ASP A 106 -4.43 6.84 11.35
C ASP A 106 -4.98 7.46 10.07
N HIS A 107 -6.29 7.33 9.86
CA HIS A 107 -6.95 7.87 8.67
C HIS A 107 -6.79 9.40 8.56
N VAL A 108 -6.64 10.08 9.70
CA VAL A 108 -6.40 11.53 9.73
C VAL A 108 -5.04 11.81 9.13
N ALA A 109 -4.00 11.01 9.41
CA ALA A 109 -2.68 11.13 8.79
C ALA A 109 -2.71 10.90 7.28
N ASP A 110 -3.42 9.87 6.82
CA ASP A 110 -3.47 9.48 5.41
C ASP A 110 -4.24 10.48 4.54
N ALA A 111 -5.27 11.12 5.10
CA ALA A 111 -6.09 12.10 4.40
C ALA A 111 -5.46 13.50 4.31
N GLN A 112 -4.31 13.74 4.94
CA GLN A 112 -3.69 15.06 4.92
C GLN A 112 -3.12 15.42 3.54
N PRO A 113 -3.29 16.68 3.09
CA PRO A 113 -2.64 17.14 1.88
C PRO A 113 -1.12 17.12 2.01
N GLU A 114 -0.44 17.00 0.86
CA GLU A 114 1.01 16.89 0.83
C GLU A 114 1.72 18.12 1.39
N ARG A 115 1.20 19.30 1.05
CA ARG A 115 1.74 20.59 1.46
C ARG A 115 0.89 21.20 2.58
N PRO A 116 1.52 21.93 3.52
CA PRO A 116 0.77 22.70 4.49
C PRO A 116 -0.05 23.79 3.80
N PRO A 117 -1.19 24.19 4.39
CA PRO A 117 -1.89 25.40 3.96
C PRO A 117 -1.06 26.66 4.23
N ASP A 118 -1.42 27.76 3.56
CA ASP A 118 -0.86 29.07 3.88
C ASP A 118 -1.34 29.54 5.26
N PHE A 119 -0.46 30.17 6.04
CA PHE A 119 -0.77 30.62 7.40
C PHE A 119 -1.91 31.62 7.43
N ALA A 120 -2.04 32.48 6.42
CA ALA A 120 -3.14 33.43 6.32
C ALA A 120 -4.51 32.76 6.17
N SER A 121 -4.54 31.50 5.70
CA SER A 121 -5.77 30.72 5.51
C SER A 121 -6.20 29.91 6.73
N LEU A 122 -5.45 30.00 7.84
CA LEU A 122 -5.68 29.20 9.04
C LEU A 122 -6.77 29.75 9.96
N LEU A 123 -7.34 30.93 9.71
CA LEU A 123 -8.38 31.47 10.57
C LEU A 123 -9.64 30.59 10.54
N ASN A 124 -10.17 30.25 11.72
CA ASN A 124 -11.31 29.35 11.93
C ASN A 124 -11.10 27.93 11.37
N VAL A 125 -9.85 27.47 11.35
CA VAL A 125 -9.48 26.11 10.94
C VAL A 125 -9.27 25.24 12.17
N HIS A 126 -9.84 24.03 12.15
CA HIS A 126 -9.57 23.01 13.16
C HIS A 126 -8.26 22.28 12.85
N LEU A 127 -7.33 22.33 13.79
CA LEU A 127 -6.00 21.72 13.70
C LEU A 127 -5.81 20.70 14.81
N GLU A 128 -5.03 19.66 14.51
CA GLU A 128 -4.42 18.80 15.52
C GLU A 128 -2.96 19.22 15.70
N VAL A 129 -2.56 19.46 16.94
CA VAL A 129 -1.17 19.77 17.30
C VAL A 129 -0.64 18.71 18.27
N ARG A 130 0.55 18.19 17.99
CA ARG A 130 1.16 17.15 18.81
C ARG A 130 1.77 17.73 20.08
N TRP A 131 1.12 17.48 21.21
CA TRP A 131 1.44 18.06 22.50
C TRP A 131 2.00 17.04 23.50
N PRO A 132 3.02 17.40 24.31
CA PRO A 132 3.60 16.52 25.31
C PRO A 132 2.81 16.57 26.63
N TYR A 133 2.26 15.43 27.03
CA TYR A 133 1.64 15.20 28.34
C TYR A 133 2.59 14.45 29.26
N ARG A 134 2.69 14.89 30.52
CA ARG A 134 3.51 14.24 31.55
C ARG A 134 2.62 13.33 32.39
N VAL A 135 2.79 12.02 32.23
CA VAL A 135 2.05 11.01 32.98
C VAL A 135 2.97 10.41 34.05
N PRO A 136 2.50 10.18 35.29
CA PRO A 136 3.30 9.50 36.31
C PRO A 136 3.83 8.15 35.80
N ASP A 137 5.13 7.91 35.99
CA ASP A 137 5.79 6.67 35.58
C ASP A 137 5.59 5.60 36.67
N GLN A 138 4.69 4.64 36.43
CA GLN A 138 4.40 3.58 37.41
C GLN A 138 5.62 2.69 37.72
N ALA A 139 6.64 2.67 36.86
CA ALA A 139 7.87 1.92 37.11
C ALA A 139 8.83 2.64 38.08
N LYS A 140 8.60 3.92 38.39
CA LYS A 140 9.47 4.74 39.24
C LYS A 140 8.72 5.28 40.46
N LYS A 141 9.33 5.17 41.65
CA LYS A 141 8.81 5.76 42.91
C LYS A 141 8.52 7.27 42.79
N ARG A 142 9.31 7.99 41.98
CA ARG A 142 9.07 9.37 41.54
C ARG A 142 9.63 9.53 40.13
N GLY A 143 8.75 9.77 39.16
CA GLY A 143 9.12 9.98 37.77
C GLY A 143 7.88 10.26 36.93
N TYR A 144 8.08 10.94 35.80
CA TYR A 144 7.04 11.13 34.80
C TYR A 144 7.57 10.63 33.46
N LYS A 145 6.68 10.03 32.67
CA LYS A 145 6.91 9.69 31.27
C LYS A 145 6.16 10.71 30.40
N THR A 146 6.83 11.19 29.36
CA THR A 146 6.20 12.08 28.38
C THR A 146 5.50 11.25 27.31
N HIS A 147 4.21 11.50 27.11
CA HIS A 147 3.40 10.94 26.05
C HIS A 147 3.00 12.06 25.10
N TYR A 148 3.18 11.84 23.81
CA TYR A 148 2.75 12.80 22.79
C TYR A 148 1.36 12.41 22.32
N ILE A 149 0.44 13.37 22.35
CA ILE A 149 -0.95 13.19 21.93
C ILE A 149 -1.27 14.28 20.91
N TRP A 150 -2.05 13.93 19.89
CA TRP A 150 -2.64 14.91 18.98
C TRP A 150 -3.81 15.59 19.68
N ALA A 151 -3.65 16.87 20.01
CA ALA A 151 -4.70 17.68 20.63
C ALA A 151 -5.42 18.49 19.55
N GLU A 152 -6.75 18.40 19.51
CA GLU A 152 -7.58 19.18 18.60
C GLU A 152 -7.86 20.57 19.15
N GLY A 153 -7.71 21.60 18.32
CA GLY A 153 -8.10 22.96 18.65
C GLY A 153 -8.47 23.79 17.42
N GLU A 154 -9.15 24.91 17.66
CA GLU A 154 -9.58 25.84 16.61
C GLU A 154 -8.69 27.08 16.59
N VAL A 155 -8.21 27.47 15.41
CA VAL A 155 -7.46 28.73 15.27
C VAL A 155 -8.42 29.91 15.27
N VAL A 156 -8.32 30.77 16.28
CA VAL A 156 -9.20 31.94 16.45
C VAL A 156 -8.53 33.27 16.10
N GLU A 157 -7.20 33.29 16.01
CA GLU A 157 -6.43 34.52 15.71
C GLU A 157 -5.11 34.15 15.03
N ILE A 158 -4.63 35.02 14.14
CA ILE A 158 -3.31 34.91 13.50
C ILE A 158 -2.53 36.17 13.79
N ALA A 159 -1.28 36.03 14.22
CA ALA A 159 -0.39 37.14 14.49
C ALA A 159 0.04 37.84 13.20
N ASP A 160 -0.02 39.17 13.21
CA ASP A 160 0.34 40.03 12.08
C ASP A 160 1.85 40.25 11.93
N GLY A 161 2.66 39.84 12.90
CA GLY A 161 4.11 40.05 12.89
C GLY A 161 4.57 41.46 13.32
N THR A 162 3.64 42.38 13.61
CA THR A 162 3.96 43.79 13.84
C THR A 162 3.38 44.34 15.15
N THR A 163 2.16 43.94 15.52
CA THR A 163 1.47 44.44 16.73
C THR A 163 1.07 43.33 17.69
N THR A 164 0.86 42.10 17.21
CA THR A 164 0.35 41.00 18.02
C THR A 164 1.39 40.54 19.05
N LYS A 165 0.97 40.42 20.32
CA LYS A 165 1.80 40.00 21.44
C LYS A 165 1.16 38.82 22.17
N ARG A 166 2.00 37.97 22.79
CA ARG A 166 1.51 36.82 23.57
C ARG A 166 0.63 37.25 24.74
N THR A 167 1.04 38.32 25.43
CA THR A 167 0.25 39.00 26.47
C THR A 167 0.45 40.51 26.31
N PRO A 168 -0.46 41.36 26.84
CA PRO A 168 -0.29 42.81 26.78
C PRO A 168 1.03 43.31 27.40
N GLN A 169 1.54 42.59 28.40
CA GLN A 169 2.79 42.91 29.10
C GLN A 169 4.04 42.47 28.34
N CYS A 170 3.92 41.61 27.31
CA CYS A 170 5.07 41.19 26.52
C CYS A 170 5.64 42.36 25.69
N LYS A 171 6.97 42.49 25.72
CA LYS A 171 7.69 43.44 24.85
C LYS A 171 7.91 42.87 23.44
N THR A 172 8.10 41.55 23.34
CA THR A 172 8.32 40.85 22.07
C THR A 172 7.02 40.65 21.31
N VAL A 173 7.02 41.09 20.05
CA VAL A 173 5.95 40.85 19.08
C VAL A 173 6.07 39.40 18.58
N LEU A 174 4.94 38.74 18.40
CA LEU A 174 4.90 37.40 17.81
C LEU A 174 5.26 37.48 16.33
N ALA A 175 6.03 36.51 15.83
CA ALA A 175 6.31 36.42 14.40
C ALA A 175 5.01 36.24 13.61
N TRP A 176 5.01 36.76 12.38
CA TRP A 176 3.92 36.52 11.44
C TRP A 176 3.69 35.02 11.26
N GLY A 177 2.42 34.60 11.28
CA GLY A 177 2.03 33.19 11.18
C GLY A 177 1.95 32.43 12.51
N ALA A 178 2.26 33.06 13.65
CA ALA A 178 1.88 32.50 14.94
C ALA A 178 0.35 32.47 15.06
N VAL A 179 -0.21 31.36 15.51
CA VAL A 179 -1.66 31.15 15.61
C VAL A 179 -2.10 31.10 17.06
N ARG A 180 -3.25 31.68 17.37
CA ARG A 180 -3.91 31.52 18.66
C ARG A 180 -4.92 30.39 18.54
N ILE A 181 -4.66 29.31 19.27
CA ILE A 181 -5.51 28.14 19.26
C ILE A 181 -6.40 28.17 20.49
N LYS A 182 -7.69 28.02 20.26
CA LYS A 182 -8.71 27.73 21.26
C LYS A 182 -8.74 26.22 21.47
N TRP A 183 -8.40 25.80 22.67
CA TRP A 183 -8.51 24.41 23.10
C TRP A 183 -9.87 24.24 23.77
N PRO A 184 -10.75 23.37 23.25
CA PRO A 184 -12.03 23.10 23.91
C PRO A 184 -11.78 22.46 25.27
N LYS A 185 -12.78 22.52 26.15
CA LYS A 185 -12.75 21.82 27.43
C LYS A 185 -12.56 20.32 27.20
N ASP A 186 -11.56 19.74 27.84
CA ASP A 186 -11.30 18.30 27.80
C ASP A 186 -11.61 17.67 29.16
N SER A 187 -12.75 16.99 29.24
CA SER A 187 -13.19 16.29 30.45
C SER A 187 -12.36 15.06 30.78
N ARG A 188 -11.63 14.49 29.81
CA ARG A 188 -10.77 13.33 30.02
C ARG A 188 -9.50 13.71 30.79
N TYR A 189 -9.01 14.93 30.60
CA TYR A 189 -7.79 15.43 31.24
C TYR A 189 -8.05 16.51 32.30
N ASP A 190 -9.32 16.81 32.60
CA ASP A 190 -9.74 17.87 33.53
C ASP A 190 -9.17 19.26 33.16
N GLU A 191 -9.14 19.54 31.85
CA GLU A 191 -8.63 20.78 31.30
C GLU A 191 -9.79 21.71 30.92
N ASP A 192 -9.79 22.92 31.46
CA ASP A 192 -10.75 23.95 31.07
C ASP A 192 -10.42 24.53 29.69
N GLU A 193 -11.42 25.17 29.07
CA GLU A 193 -11.24 25.89 27.82
C GLU A 193 -10.08 26.90 27.97
N SER A 194 -9.11 26.83 27.06
CA SER A 194 -7.91 27.65 27.14
C SER A 194 -7.48 28.18 25.78
N PHE A 195 -6.66 29.23 25.80
CA PHE A 195 -6.17 29.88 24.59
C PHE A 195 -4.65 29.95 24.63
N THR A 196 -3.99 29.40 23.62
CA THR A 196 -2.53 29.39 23.55
C THR A 196 -2.02 29.91 22.22
N TRP A 197 -1.04 30.81 22.29
CA TRP A 197 -0.27 31.23 21.12
C TRP A 197 0.78 30.17 20.77
N THR A 198 0.68 29.63 19.56
CA THR A 198 1.56 28.58 19.03
C THR A 198 2.23 29.06 17.76
N VAL A 199 3.54 28.84 17.65
CA VAL A 199 4.29 29.11 16.42
C VAL A 199 4.37 27.81 15.63
N LEU A 200 3.58 27.73 14.56
CA LEU A 200 3.59 26.60 13.64
C LEU A 200 4.67 26.82 12.58
N VAL A 201 5.35 25.74 12.20
CA VAL A 201 6.40 25.78 11.18
C VAL A 201 6.05 24.78 10.09
N GLU A 202 6.23 25.16 8.83
CA GLU A 202 5.89 24.32 7.68
C GLU A 202 6.59 22.95 7.72
N ASP A 203 7.85 22.90 8.14
CA ASP A 203 8.62 21.66 8.30
C ASP A 203 8.01 20.68 9.33
N SER A 204 7.15 21.17 10.23
CA SER A 204 6.43 20.35 11.20
C SER A 204 5.09 19.81 10.68
N TRP A 205 4.73 20.10 9.43
CA TRP A 205 3.51 19.61 8.79
C TRP A 205 3.51 18.07 8.72
N ARG A 206 2.46 17.45 9.29
CA ARG A 206 2.26 15.98 9.37
C ARG A 206 3.39 15.23 10.07
N LYS A 207 4.23 15.93 10.83
CA LYS A 207 5.37 15.30 11.49
C LYS A 207 4.99 14.80 12.87
N GLU A 208 5.45 13.59 13.15
CA GLU A 208 5.42 12.99 14.48
C GLU A 208 6.51 13.56 15.40
N LYS A 209 6.44 14.86 15.70
CA LYS A 209 7.33 15.53 16.66
C LYS A 209 6.56 16.53 17.52
N HIS A 210 7.18 17.04 18.59
CA HIS A 210 6.61 18.15 19.36
C HIS A 210 6.27 19.33 18.43
N LEU A 211 5.06 19.89 18.56
CA LEU A 211 4.53 20.93 17.67
C LEU A 211 4.43 20.50 16.19
N GLY A 212 4.44 19.19 15.93
CA GLY A 212 3.87 18.63 14.72
C GLY A 212 2.42 19.08 14.60
N TRP A 213 1.97 19.40 13.39
CA TRP A 213 0.60 19.89 13.18
C TRP A 213 0.02 19.37 11.88
N ARG A 214 -1.30 19.22 11.87
CA ARG A 214 -2.09 18.71 10.75
C ARG A 214 -3.53 19.20 10.84
N PHE A 215 -4.34 19.00 9.80
CA PHE A 215 -5.77 19.27 9.91
C PHE A 215 -6.44 18.26 10.83
N ALA A 216 -7.38 18.72 11.67
CA ALA A 216 -8.21 17.84 12.45
C ALA A 216 -9.26 17.12 11.58
N LYS A 217 -9.84 16.04 12.10
CA LYS A 217 -10.89 15.25 11.45
C LYS A 217 -12.06 16.11 10.92
N PRO A 218 -12.63 17.08 11.67
CA PRO A 218 -13.72 17.91 11.18
C PRO A 218 -13.34 18.77 9.97
N GLU A 219 -12.11 19.29 9.95
CA GLU A 219 -11.61 20.13 8.86
C GLU A 219 -11.37 19.34 7.58
N LEU A 220 -10.81 18.12 7.70
CA LEU A 220 -10.67 17.20 6.57
C LEU A 220 -12.04 16.83 5.98
N ALA A 221 -13.04 16.56 6.83
CA ALA A 221 -14.40 16.27 6.40
C ALA A 221 -15.03 17.45 5.64
N ARG A 222 -14.88 18.67 6.16
CA ARG A 222 -15.35 19.91 5.52
C ARG A 222 -14.73 20.10 4.14
N ARG A 223 -13.41 19.94 4.03
CA ARG A 223 -12.66 20.07 2.76
C ARG A 223 -13.06 18.99 1.75
N GLY A 224 -13.21 17.74 2.21
CA GLY A 224 -13.68 16.64 1.38
C GLY A 224 -15.09 16.88 0.83
N ALA A 225 -16.01 17.40 1.66
CA ALA A 225 -17.35 17.76 1.22
C ALA A 225 -17.34 18.87 0.16
N ALA A 226 -16.55 19.93 0.37
CA ALA A 226 -16.40 21.02 -0.60
C ALA A 226 -15.83 20.53 -1.95
N ALA A 227 -14.83 19.65 -1.92
CA ALA A 227 -14.25 19.06 -3.14
C ALA A 227 -15.28 18.21 -3.92
N ARG A 228 -16.09 17.41 -3.23
CA ARG A 228 -17.18 16.62 -3.85
C ARG A 228 -18.25 17.52 -4.48
N ALA A 229 -18.64 18.60 -3.79
CA ALA A 229 -19.60 19.56 -4.30
C ALA A 229 -19.08 20.26 -5.58
N ALA A 230 -17.82 20.70 -5.57
CA ALA A 230 -17.19 21.31 -6.74
C ALA A 230 -17.10 20.36 -7.94
N LYS A 231 -16.83 19.07 -7.70
CA LYS A 231 -16.82 18.04 -8.76
C LYS A 231 -18.20 17.84 -9.39
N ARG A 232 -19.27 17.81 -8.58
CA ARG A 232 -20.65 17.70 -9.07
C ARG A 232 -21.05 18.90 -9.92
N ALA A 233 -20.78 20.11 -9.44
CA ALA A 233 -21.09 21.34 -10.20
C ALA A 233 -20.41 21.39 -11.57
N ARG A 234 -19.17 20.88 -11.69
CA ARG A 234 -18.47 20.78 -12.98
C ARG A 234 -19.09 19.74 -13.93
N ALA A 235 -19.57 18.63 -13.38
CA ALA A 235 -20.23 17.59 -14.16
C ALA A 235 -21.60 18.06 -14.70
N ASP A 236 -22.31 18.91 -13.97
CA ASP A 236 -23.61 19.46 -14.40
C ASP A 236 -23.48 20.59 -15.45
N THR A 237 -22.26 21.11 -15.67
CA THR A 237 -21.97 22.20 -16.63
C THR A 237 -21.33 21.69 -17.94
N SER A 238 -21.04 20.39 -18.05
CA SER A 238 -20.47 19.74 -19.25
C SER A 238 -21.53 18.92 -19.98
#